data_AF-A0A1Q9T1P5-F1
#
_entry.id   AF-A0A1Q9T1P5-F1
#
_cell.length_a   1.000
_cell.length_b   1.000
_cell.length_c   1.000
_cell.angle_alpha   90.00
_cell.angle_beta   90.00
_cell.angle_gamma   90.00
#
_symmetry.space_group_name_H-M   'P 1'
#
loop_
_entity.id
_entity.type
_entity.pdbx_description
1 polymer ?
#
loop_
_entity_poly.entity_id
_entity_poly.type
_entity_poly.pdbx_seq_one_letter_code
_entity_poly.pdbx_strand_id
1 'polypeptide(L)'
;MVAGWTTANANLYRAGLATQGVFPSISRARATLIVGVIVVVVACFPFVYRNYAPLVTWAGVLLAPVGGIVWAEHKLLPRFGLTEYWARFKGVTNTPAIVAWAVAFGLGIVLNLTQIISPYFAFVPAWIVAALLYVALAKQAGAGEDYTEEKRDHELFLERAQDFKRKQAESLPGHVKDTTPISRALRVVWMLALAVILVYALIVFFDSPDIYTYLTQRNTFYTIAITGTIVYFVCAYWELQRGKAVSKRAHEKARAEADAGSSGDDGEKETVGTRA
;
A
#
# COMPACT_ATOMS: atom_id res chain seq x y z
N MET A 1 -10.46 15.60 9.25
CA MET A 1 -10.91 14.86 8.04
C MET A 1 -9.76 14.57 7.08
N VAL A 2 -8.89 15.53 6.76
CA VAL A 2 -7.74 15.33 5.85
C VAL A 2 -6.78 14.22 6.32
N ALA A 3 -6.45 14.17 7.63
CA ALA A 3 -5.58 13.13 8.18
C ALA A 3 -6.16 11.71 8.05
N GLY A 4 -7.47 11.55 8.25
CA GLY A 4 -8.12 10.24 8.11
C GLY A 4 -8.09 9.74 6.66
N TRP A 5 -8.26 10.63 5.69
CA TRP A 5 -8.22 10.30 4.27
C TRP A 5 -6.85 9.81 3.82
N THR A 6 -5.78 10.51 4.19
CA THR A 6 -4.42 10.14 3.78
C THR A 6 -3.97 8.81 4.42
N THR A 7 -4.32 8.56 5.68
CA THR A 7 -4.03 7.29 6.36
C THR A 7 -4.85 6.13 5.78
N ALA A 8 -6.15 6.34 5.53
CA ALA A 8 -7.01 5.29 4.97
C ALA A 8 -6.56 4.86 3.57
N ASN A 9 -6.19 5.80 2.70
CA ASN A 9 -5.72 5.50 1.36
C ASN A 9 -4.43 4.64 1.38
N ALA A 10 -3.46 5.00 2.23
CA ALA A 10 -2.23 4.23 2.37
C ALA A 10 -2.48 2.82 2.90
N ASN A 11 -3.36 2.67 3.90
CA ASN A 11 -3.68 1.37 4.48
C ASN A 11 -4.46 0.47 3.52
N LEU A 12 -5.44 1.02 2.79
CA LEU A 12 -6.19 0.28 1.77
C LEU A 12 -5.29 -0.15 0.61
N TYR A 13 -4.34 0.68 0.19
CA TYR A 13 -3.38 0.30 -0.84
C TYR A 13 -2.50 -0.88 -0.41
N ARG A 14 -1.96 -0.83 0.83
CA ARG A 14 -1.15 -1.92 1.40
C ARG A 14 -1.96 -3.21 1.52
N ALA A 15 -3.19 -3.12 2.01
CA ALA A 15 -4.07 -4.27 2.16
C ALA A 15 -4.48 -4.87 0.80
N GLY A 16 -4.74 -4.03 -0.21
CA GLY A 16 -5.02 -4.47 -1.57
C GLY A 16 -3.84 -5.20 -2.23
N LEU A 17 -2.62 -4.69 -2.06
CA LEU A 17 -1.41 -5.37 -2.55
C LEU A 17 -1.14 -6.70 -1.82
N ALA A 18 -1.33 -6.74 -0.50
CA ALA A 18 -1.20 -7.97 0.27
C ALA A 18 -2.23 -9.02 -0.19
N THR A 19 -3.48 -8.60 -0.41
CA THR A 19 -4.55 -9.47 -0.93
C THR A 19 -4.21 -9.99 -2.32
N GLN A 20 -3.65 -9.15 -3.20
CA GLN A 20 -3.18 -9.59 -4.51
C GLN A 20 -2.02 -10.58 -4.41
N GLY A 21 -1.13 -10.42 -3.43
CA GLY A 21 -0.03 -11.35 -3.19
C GLY A 21 -0.53 -12.76 -2.82
N VAL A 22 -1.64 -12.85 -2.08
CA VAL A 22 -2.28 -14.13 -1.72
C VAL A 22 -3.16 -14.66 -2.86
N PHE A 23 -3.86 -13.79 -3.57
CA PHE A 23 -4.77 -14.12 -4.67
C PHE A 23 -4.30 -13.47 -5.99
N PRO A 24 -3.29 -14.05 -6.67
CA PRO A 24 -2.69 -13.44 -7.86
C PRO A 24 -3.63 -13.32 -9.06
N SER A 25 -4.76 -14.04 -9.05
CA SER A 25 -5.80 -13.97 -10.09
C SER A 25 -6.64 -12.68 -10.02
N ILE A 26 -6.61 -11.95 -8.91
CA ILE A 26 -7.40 -10.74 -8.72
C ILE A 26 -6.57 -9.51 -9.11
N SER A 27 -7.13 -8.62 -9.92
CA SER A 27 -6.45 -7.36 -10.25
C SER A 27 -6.34 -6.43 -9.04
N ARG A 28 -5.26 -5.65 -8.95
CA ARG A 28 -5.01 -4.67 -7.87
C ARG A 28 -6.23 -3.83 -7.52
N ALA A 29 -6.88 -3.26 -8.53
CA ALA A 29 -8.05 -2.40 -8.34
C ALA A 29 -9.23 -3.15 -7.70
N ARG A 30 -9.46 -4.41 -8.10
CA ARG A 30 -10.52 -5.24 -7.54
C ARG A 30 -10.20 -5.66 -6.11
N ALA A 31 -8.95 -6.04 -5.83
CA ALA A 31 -8.50 -6.39 -4.49
C ALA A 31 -8.70 -5.22 -3.52
N THR A 32 -8.26 -4.01 -3.88
CA THR A 32 -8.46 -2.80 -3.05
C THR A 32 -9.95 -2.48 -2.85
N LEU A 33 -10.79 -2.64 -3.89
CA LEU A 33 -12.22 -2.39 -3.79
C LEU A 33 -12.90 -3.37 -2.82
N ILE A 34 -12.61 -4.67 -2.94
CA ILE A 34 -13.17 -5.72 -2.08
C ILE A 34 -12.78 -5.46 -0.62
N VAL A 35 -11.48 -5.21 -0.36
CA VAL A 35 -10.99 -4.88 0.97
C VAL A 35 -11.69 -3.62 1.51
N GLY A 36 -11.84 -2.58 0.68
CA GLY A 36 -12.54 -1.35 1.06
C GLY A 36 -14.00 -1.59 1.46
N VAL A 37 -14.74 -2.38 0.69
CA VAL A 37 -16.14 -2.74 1.00
C VAL A 37 -16.21 -3.52 2.32
N ILE A 38 -15.33 -4.50 2.54
CA ILE A 38 -15.26 -5.25 3.80
C ILE A 38 -15.01 -4.30 4.98
N VAL A 39 -14.06 -3.37 4.85
CA VAL A 39 -13.74 -2.38 5.89
C VAL A 39 -14.95 -1.48 6.19
N VAL A 40 -15.66 -1.00 5.18
CA VAL A 40 -16.88 -0.18 5.38
C VAL A 40 -17.96 -0.98 6.12
N VAL A 41 -18.23 -2.20 5.67
CA VAL A 41 -19.21 -3.08 6.31
C VAL A 41 -18.85 -3.32 7.77
N VAL A 42 -17.60 -3.68 8.07
CA VAL A 42 -17.12 -3.91 9.44
C VAL A 42 -17.19 -2.63 10.28
N ALA A 43 -16.84 -1.47 9.72
CA ALA A 43 -16.87 -0.19 10.42
C ALA A 43 -18.29 0.26 10.82
N CYS A 44 -19.32 -0.20 10.11
CA CYS A 44 -20.72 0.06 10.47
C CYS A 44 -21.18 -0.73 11.71
N PHE A 45 -20.44 -1.75 12.16
CA PHE A 45 -20.82 -2.52 13.34
C PHE A 45 -20.41 -1.83 14.65
N PRO A 46 -21.33 -1.74 15.63
CA PRO A 46 -21.06 -1.00 16.86
C PRO A 46 -20.00 -1.63 17.76
N PHE A 47 -19.66 -2.91 17.55
CA PHE A 47 -18.61 -3.60 18.28
C PHE A 47 -17.23 -2.95 18.09
N VAL A 48 -16.93 -2.41 16.90
CA VAL A 48 -15.60 -1.85 16.57
C VAL A 48 -15.29 -0.62 17.40
N TYR A 49 -16.22 0.34 17.50
CA TYR A 49 -15.99 1.55 18.28
C TYR A 49 -16.07 1.27 19.79
N ARG A 50 -16.93 0.35 20.23
CA ARG A 50 -17.07 -0.02 21.66
C ARG A 50 -15.85 -0.75 22.20
N ASN A 51 -15.13 -1.50 21.37
CA ASN A 51 -14.00 -2.34 21.78
C ASN A 51 -12.69 -1.94 21.09
N TYR A 52 -12.53 -0.68 20.70
CA TYR A 52 -11.35 -0.23 19.99
C TYR A 52 -10.04 -0.56 20.71
N ALA A 53 -9.93 -0.23 22.01
CA ALA A 53 -8.71 -0.45 22.77
C ALA A 53 -8.33 -1.94 22.87
N PRO A 54 -9.23 -2.86 23.29
CA PRO A 54 -8.93 -4.30 23.26
C PRO A 54 -8.57 -4.82 21.87
N LEU A 55 -9.27 -4.39 20.81
CA LEU A 55 -8.99 -4.84 19.44
C LEU A 55 -7.58 -4.48 18.99
N VAL A 56 -7.13 -3.26 19.28
CA VAL A 56 -5.78 -2.81 18.94
C VAL A 56 -4.72 -3.57 19.74
N THR A 57 -4.98 -3.85 21.02
CA THR A 57 -4.08 -4.66 21.85
C THR A 57 -3.90 -6.06 21.26
N TRP A 58 -4.99 -6.76 20.93
CA TRP A 58 -4.92 -8.09 20.34
C TRP A 58 -4.27 -8.09 18.96
N ALA A 59 -4.54 -7.08 18.14
CA ALA A 59 -3.84 -6.90 16.86
C ALA A 59 -2.32 -6.71 17.06
N GLY A 60 -1.92 -5.96 18.09
CA GLY A 60 -0.51 -5.79 18.46
C GLY A 60 0.16 -7.09 18.87
N VAL A 61 -0.51 -7.90 19.71
CA VAL A 61 -0.01 -9.22 20.14
C VAL A 61 0.16 -10.18 18.95
N LEU A 62 -0.76 -10.15 17.99
CA LEU A 62 -0.71 -10.98 16.79
C LEU A 62 0.40 -10.57 15.81
N LEU A 63 0.59 -9.26 15.60
CA LEU A 63 1.49 -8.70 14.59
C LEU A 63 2.94 -8.52 15.09
N ALA A 64 3.14 -8.27 16.38
CA ALA A 64 4.48 -8.01 16.92
C ALA A 64 5.48 -9.16 16.70
N PRO A 65 5.12 -10.45 16.90
CA PRO A 65 6.01 -11.56 16.60
C PRO A 65 6.45 -11.60 15.13
N VAL A 66 5.55 -11.28 14.19
CA VAL A 66 5.86 -11.21 12.75
C VAL A 66 6.95 -10.17 12.50
N GLY A 67 6.83 -8.98 13.11
CA GLY A 67 7.84 -7.94 13.03
C GLY A 67 9.20 -8.39 13.58
N GLY A 68 9.22 -9.15 14.67
CA GLY A 68 10.45 -9.70 15.27
C GLY A 68 11.15 -10.70 14.36
N ILE A 69 10.39 -11.60 13.73
CA ILE A 69 10.91 -12.59 12.78
C ILE A 69 11.48 -11.91 11.54
N VAL A 70 10.76 -10.97 10.93
CA VAL A 70 11.22 -10.26 9.72
C VAL A 70 12.48 -9.43 10.02
N TRP A 71 12.54 -8.79 11.19
CA TRP A 71 13.74 -8.07 11.61
C TRP A 71 14.91 -9.05 11.83
N ALA A 72 14.67 -10.17 12.49
CA ALA A 72 15.68 -11.19 12.71
C ALA A 72 16.23 -11.76 11.39
N GLU A 73 15.36 -12.01 10.41
CA GLU A 73 15.74 -12.48 9.06
C GLU A 73 16.78 -11.57 8.40
N HIS A 74 16.53 -10.26 8.37
CA HIS A 74 17.34 -9.33 7.57
C HIS A 74 18.48 -8.66 8.36
N LYS A 75 18.39 -8.63 9.69
CA LYS A 75 19.34 -7.91 10.55
C LYS A 75 20.10 -8.81 11.50
N LEU A 76 19.54 -9.94 11.89
CA LEU A 76 20.13 -10.80 12.90
C LEU A 76 20.82 -12.01 12.24
N LEU A 77 20.20 -12.64 11.23
CA LEU A 77 20.83 -13.75 10.48
C LEU A 77 22.17 -13.34 9.84
N PRO A 78 22.28 -12.23 9.06
CA PRO A 78 23.55 -11.88 8.44
C PRO A 78 24.65 -11.54 9.46
N ARG A 79 24.27 -11.02 10.65
CA ARG A 79 25.20 -10.74 11.74
C ARG A 79 25.76 -12.01 12.39
N PHE A 80 25.03 -13.12 12.32
CA PHE A 80 25.49 -14.42 12.78
C PHE A 80 26.10 -15.28 11.66
N GLY A 81 26.33 -14.70 10.46
CA GLY A 81 26.85 -15.42 9.30
C GLY A 81 25.85 -16.40 8.68
N LEU A 82 24.55 -16.27 9.01
CA LEU A 82 23.48 -17.07 8.45
C LEU A 82 22.90 -16.39 7.21
N THR A 83 22.30 -17.19 6.34
CA THR A 83 21.74 -16.73 5.07
C THR A 83 20.31 -16.20 5.24
N GLU A 84 20.05 -14.98 4.78
CA GLU A 84 18.70 -14.47 4.57
C GLU A 84 18.02 -15.17 3.39
N TYR A 85 16.69 -15.28 3.42
CA TYR A 85 15.87 -15.99 2.44
C TYR A 85 16.21 -17.49 2.29
N TRP A 86 16.93 -18.08 3.25
CA TRP A 86 17.36 -19.49 3.23
C TRP A 86 16.21 -20.47 2.91
N ALA A 87 15.03 -20.26 3.50
CA ALA A 87 13.88 -21.13 3.28
C ALA A 87 13.40 -21.10 1.82
N ARG A 88 13.51 -19.93 1.16
CA ARG A 88 13.19 -19.77 -0.25
C ARG A 88 14.22 -20.45 -1.13
N PHE A 89 15.52 -20.31 -0.82
CA PHE A 89 16.60 -20.95 -1.57
C PHE A 89 16.52 -22.47 -1.48
N LYS A 90 16.25 -22.99 -0.28
CA LYS A 90 16.03 -24.43 -0.03
C LYS A 90 14.69 -24.95 -0.56
N GLY A 91 13.78 -24.07 -1.01
CA GLY A 91 12.45 -24.44 -1.49
C GLY A 91 11.52 -25.02 -0.41
N VAL A 92 11.80 -24.77 0.87
CA VAL A 92 11.02 -25.28 2.00
C VAL A 92 10.10 -24.20 2.58
N THR A 93 9.01 -24.64 3.20
CA THR A 93 8.21 -23.73 4.02
C THR A 93 9.01 -23.32 5.24
N ASN A 94 8.95 -22.04 5.63
CA ASN A 94 9.66 -21.53 6.79
C ASN A 94 8.98 -21.94 8.11
N THR A 95 9.05 -23.24 8.42
CA THR A 95 8.55 -23.82 9.68
C THR A 95 9.16 -23.14 10.92
N PRO A 96 10.46 -22.79 10.96
CA PRO A 96 11.03 -22.00 12.04
C PRO A 96 10.28 -20.70 12.33
N ALA A 97 9.89 -19.95 11.30
CA ALA A 97 9.10 -18.73 11.47
C ALA A 97 7.70 -19.00 12.04
N ILE A 98 7.02 -20.05 11.57
CA ILE A 98 5.68 -20.42 12.04
C ILE A 98 5.72 -20.82 13.52
N VAL A 99 6.70 -21.65 13.91
CA VAL A 99 6.87 -22.09 15.30
C VAL A 99 7.24 -20.92 16.20
N ALA A 100 8.22 -20.09 15.79
CA ALA A 100 8.63 -18.93 16.56
C ALA A 100 7.46 -17.94 16.75
N TRP A 101 6.65 -17.74 15.71
CA TRP A 101 5.44 -16.93 15.78
C TRP A 101 4.42 -17.51 16.76
N ALA A 102 4.12 -18.81 16.66
CA ALA A 102 3.12 -19.45 17.52
C ALA A 102 3.52 -19.40 19.00
N VAL A 103 4.80 -19.64 19.31
CA VAL A 103 5.32 -19.57 20.68
C VAL A 103 5.27 -18.14 21.22
N ALA A 104 5.73 -17.15 20.44
CA ALA A 104 5.71 -15.76 20.85
C ALA A 104 4.29 -15.18 20.97
N PHE A 105 3.36 -15.62 20.11
CA PHE A 105 1.95 -15.28 20.20
C PHE A 105 1.31 -15.87 21.46
N GLY A 106 1.58 -17.15 21.75
CA GLY A 106 1.17 -17.80 23.00
C GLY A 106 1.69 -17.05 24.24
N LEU A 107 2.97 -16.66 24.23
CA LEU A 107 3.55 -15.83 25.28
C LEU A 107 2.81 -14.48 25.41
N GLY A 108 2.52 -13.82 24.29
CA GLY A 108 1.78 -12.56 24.28
C GLY A 108 0.36 -12.68 24.85
N ILE A 109 -0.32 -13.81 24.61
CA ILE A 109 -1.60 -14.15 25.24
C ILE A 109 -1.42 -14.31 26.75
N VAL A 110 -0.46 -15.11 27.19
CA VAL A 110 -0.20 -15.34 28.63
C VAL A 110 0.10 -14.03 29.35
N LEU A 111 0.95 -13.17 28.78
CA LEU A 111 1.29 -11.87 29.35
C LEU A 111 0.07 -10.93 29.42
N ASN A 112 -0.82 -10.99 28.42
CA ASN A 112 -2.07 -10.23 28.46
C ASN A 112 -3.06 -10.77 29.50
N LEU A 113 -3.18 -12.10 29.67
CA LEU A 113 -4.15 -12.65 30.61
C LEU A 113 -3.68 -12.53 32.06
N THR A 114 -2.39 -12.69 32.30
CA THR A 114 -1.80 -12.64 33.65
C THR A 114 -1.59 -11.22 34.17
N GLN A 115 -1.66 -10.20 33.29
CA GLN A 115 -1.46 -8.78 33.64
C GLN A 115 -0.15 -8.51 34.40
N ILE A 116 0.87 -9.36 34.23
CA ILE A 116 2.21 -9.20 34.85
C ILE A 116 2.87 -7.91 34.34
N ILE A 117 2.61 -7.57 33.08
CA ILE A 117 3.02 -6.33 32.45
C ILE A 117 1.79 -5.67 31.83
N SER A 118 1.84 -4.34 31.71
CA SER A 118 0.77 -3.61 31.05
C SER A 118 0.61 -4.12 29.60
N PRO A 119 -0.64 -4.39 29.14
CA PRO A 119 -0.94 -4.87 27.79
C PRO A 119 -0.30 -4.04 26.67
N TYR A 120 -0.08 -2.75 26.92
CA TYR A 120 0.58 -1.83 25.99
C TYR A 120 2.06 -2.16 25.74
N PHE A 121 2.71 -2.88 26.65
CA PHE A 121 4.11 -3.30 26.54
C PHE A 121 4.28 -4.80 26.26
N ALA A 122 3.20 -5.59 26.24
CA ALA A 122 3.26 -7.03 26.02
C ALA A 122 3.84 -7.43 24.65
N PHE A 123 3.81 -6.51 23.68
CA PHE A 123 4.42 -6.72 22.37
C PHE A 123 5.95 -6.82 22.43
N VAL A 124 6.62 -6.15 23.39
CA VAL A 124 8.09 -6.11 23.49
C VAL A 124 8.69 -7.49 23.79
N PRO A 125 8.29 -8.19 24.87
CA PRO A 125 8.81 -9.54 25.14
C PRO A 125 8.41 -10.54 24.06
N ALA A 126 7.19 -10.45 23.51
CA ALA A 126 6.76 -11.30 22.40
C ALA A 126 7.66 -11.10 21.17
N TRP A 127 8.00 -9.85 20.84
CA TRP A 127 8.90 -9.51 19.74
C TRP A 127 10.31 -10.07 19.95
N ILE A 128 10.88 -9.92 21.16
CA ILE A 128 12.23 -10.41 21.49
C ILE A 128 12.28 -11.93 21.40
N VAL A 129 11.29 -12.61 22.00
CA VAL A 129 11.21 -14.08 21.97
C VAL A 129 11.04 -14.58 20.54
N ALA A 130 10.18 -13.94 19.73
CA ALA A 130 10.02 -14.30 18.32
C ALA A 130 11.34 -14.18 17.55
N ALA A 131 12.06 -13.07 17.71
CA ALA A 131 13.33 -12.81 17.02
C ALA A 131 14.41 -13.83 17.41
N LEU A 132 14.63 -14.06 18.71
CA LEU A 132 15.68 -14.96 19.18
C LEU A 132 15.36 -16.42 18.87
N LEU A 133 14.12 -16.84 19.09
CA LEU A 133 13.68 -18.21 18.81
C LEU A 133 13.75 -18.50 17.31
N TYR A 134 13.39 -17.53 16.47
CA TYR A 134 13.51 -17.67 15.03
C TYR A 134 14.95 -17.91 14.59
N VAL A 135 15.92 -17.13 15.09
CA VAL A 135 17.35 -17.35 14.74
C VAL A 135 17.82 -18.73 15.17
N ALA A 136 17.47 -19.16 16.38
CA ALA A 136 17.85 -20.48 16.89
C ALA A 136 17.30 -21.61 16.01
N LEU A 137 16.00 -21.54 15.66
CA LEU A 137 15.34 -22.55 14.83
C LEU A 137 15.79 -22.49 13.36
N ALA A 138 15.99 -21.29 12.81
CA ALA A 138 16.49 -21.11 11.44
C ALA A 138 17.89 -21.70 11.29
N LYS A 139 18.77 -21.48 12.27
CA LYS A 139 20.11 -22.09 12.30
C LYS A 139 20.04 -23.62 12.28
N GLN A 140 19.14 -24.21 13.08
CA GLN A 140 18.94 -25.67 13.11
C GLN A 140 18.32 -26.23 11.83
N ALA A 141 17.48 -25.46 11.15
CA ALA A 141 16.78 -25.88 9.93
C ALA A 141 17.63 -25.78 8.64
N GLY A 142 18.85 -25.23 8.73
CA GLY A 142 19.79 -25.14 7.62
C GLY A 142 20.09 -23.73 7.13
N ALA A 143 19.74 -22.67 7.87
CA ALA A 143 20.10 -21.30 7.48
C ALA A 143 21.62 -21.03 7.41
N GLY A 144 22.44 -21.94 7.95
CA GLY A 144 23.90 -21.91 7.85
C GLY A 144 24.49 -22.74 6.70
N GLU A 145 23.64 -23.36 5.87
CA GLU A 145 24.09 -24.02 4.63
C GLU A 145 24.63 -23.00 3.63
N ASP A 146 25.45 -23.47 2.68
CA ASP A 146 25.99 -22.63 1.61
C ASP A 146 24.90 -22.41 0.55
N TYR A 147 24.57 -21.13 0.33
CA TYR A 147 23.59 -20.69 -0.68
C TYR A 147 24.19 -19.63 -1.61
N THR A 148 25.50 -19.71 -1.87
CA THR A 148 26.22 -18.69 -2.64
C THR A 148 25.70 -18.60 -4.08
N GLU A 149 25.32 -19.72 -4.69
CA GLU A 149 24.78 -19.77 -6.05
C GLU A 149 23.37 -19.16 -6.11
N GLU A 150 22.48 -19.54 -5.19
CA GLU A 150 21.11 -19.06 -5.12
C GLU A 150 21.01 -17.58 -4.77
N LYS A 151 21.93 -17.09 -3.93
CA LYS A 151 22.08 -15.65 -3.67
C LYS A 151 22.43 -14.89 -4.95
N ARG A 152 23.41 -15.39 -5.70
CA ARG A 152 23.84 -14.78 -6.97
C ARG A 152 22.71 -14.78 -7.99
N ASP A 153 21.97 -15.88 -8.11
CA ASP A 153 20.82 -15.98 -8.99
C ASP A 153 19.69 -15.01 -8.57
N HIS A 154 19.48 -14.85 -7.27
CA HIS A 154 18.53 -13.90 -6.74
C HIS A 154 18.93 -12.45 -7.06
N GLU A 155 20.20 -12.10 -6.88
CA GLU A 155 20.75 -10.79 -7.25
C GLU A 155 20.59 -10.51 -8.75
N LEU A 156 20.94 -11.47 -9.61
CA LEU A 156 20.75 -11.38 -11.06
C LEU A 156 19.27 -11.25 -11.45
N PHE A 157 18.37 -11.91 -10.72
CA PHE A 157 16.93 -11.74 -10.93
C PHE A 157 16.48 -10.32 -10.56
N LEU A 158 16.93 -9.80 -9.42
CA LEU A 158 16.60 -8.44 -8.98
C LEU A 158 17.14 -7.39 -9.96
N GLU A 159 18.37 -7.56 -10.45
CA GLU A 159 18.98 -6.70 -11.46
C GLU A 159 18.17 -6.72 -12.76
N ARG A 160 17.85 -7.90 -13.30
CA ARG A 160 16.98 -8.04 -14.49
C ARG A 160 15.62 -7.38 -14.29
N ALA A 161 15.02 -7.53 -13.10
CA ALA A 161 13.74 -6.90 -12.77
C ALA A 161 13.86 -5.36 -12.67
N GLN A 162 14.96 -4.84 -12.15
CA GLN A 162 15.23 -3.40 -12.10
C GLN A 162 15.48 -2.83 -13.50
N ASP A 163 16.25 -3.52 -14.33
CA ASP A 163 16.50 -3.15 -15.71
C ASP A 163 15.21 -3.11 -16.53
N PHE A 164 14.35 -4.10 -16.36
CA PHE A 164 13.03 -4.11 -16.99
C PHE A 164 12.18 -2.90 -16.56
N LYS A 165 12.18 -2.56 -15.27
CA LYS A 165 11.48 -1.37 -14.74
C LYS A 165 12.08 -0.07 -15.29
N ARG A 166 13.40 0.01 -15.43
CA ARG A 166 14.10 1.18 -16.00
C ARG A 166 13.71 1.36 -17.47
N LYS A 167 13.82 0.32 -18.29
CA LYS A 167 13.40 0.33 -19.70
C LYS A 167 11.93 0.71 -19.86
N GLN A 168 11.06 0.23 -18.98
CA GLN A 168 9.64 0.60 -18.97
C GLN A 168 9.43 2.08 -18.60
N ALA A 169 10.21 2.61 -17.67
CA ALA A 169 10.15 4.02 -17.28
C ALA A 169 10.68 4.97 -18.37
N GLU A 170 11.68 4.53 -19.16
CA GLU A 170 12.25 5.29 -20.28
C GLU A 170 11.35 5.27 -21.53
N SER A 171 10.69 4.13 -21.81
CA SER A 171 9.87 3.95 -23.02
C SER A 171 8.44 4.48 -22.91
N LEU A 172 7.87 4.56 -21.70
CA LEU A 172 6.54 5.12 -21.51
C LEU A 172 6.64 6.63 -21.20
N PRO A 173 5.89 7.50 -21.91
CA PRO A 173 5.79 8.89 -21.52
C PRO A 173 5.29 8.96 -20.07
N GLY A 174 5.89 9.82 -19.25
CA GLY A 174 5.43 10.04 -17.88
C GLY A 174 3.98 10.52 -17.82
N HIS A 175 3.49 10.86 -16.62
CA HIS A 175 2.10 11.32 -16.47
C HIS A 175 1.81 12.56 -17.33
N VAL A 176 1.08 12.37 -18.43
CA VAL A 176 0.68 13.45 -19.35
C VAL A 176 -0.50 14.19 -18.73
N LYS A 177 -0.27 15.44 -18.31
CA LYS A 177 -1.33 16.31 -17.78
C LYS A 177 -2.33 16.65 -18.88
N ASP A 178 -3.61 16.44 -18.61
CA ASP A 178 -4.68 16.91 -19.49
C ASP A 178 -4.84 18.44 -19.34
N THR A 179 -4.52 19.16 -20.42
CA THR A 179 -4.64 20.63 -20.50
C THR A 179 -5.90 21.09 -21.23
N THR A 180 -6.81 20.16 -21.59
CA THR A 180 -8.03 20.51 -22.34
C THR A 180 -8.91 21.51 -21.60
N PRO A 181 -9.62 22.40 -22.32
CA PRO A 181 -10.43 23.47 -21.72
C PRO A 181 -11.51 22.92 -20.78
N ILE A 182 -12.09 21.76 -21.12
CA ILE A 182 -13.07 21.08 -20.29
C ILE A 182 -12.43 20.60 -18.96
N SER A 183 -11.20 20.09 -18.97
CA SER A 183 -10.53 19.64 -17.73
C SER A 183 -10.19 20.82 -16.83
N ARG A 184 -9.82 21.96 -17.44
CA ARG A 184 -9.64 23.22 -16.71
C ARG A 184 -10.96 23.72 -16.11
N ALA A 185 -12.06 23.66 -16.85
CA ALA A 185 -13.37 24.05 -16.34
C ALA A 185 -13.81 23.17 -15.15
N LEU A 186 -13.70 21.85 -15.29
CA LEU A 186 -13.97 20.91 -14.19
C LEU A 186 -13.10 21.21 -12.97
N ARG A 187 -11.83 21.54 -13.19
CA ARG A 187 -10.90 21.92 -12.11
C ARG A 187 -11.36 23.13 -11.34
N VAL A 188 -11.73 24.19 -12.06
CA VAL A 188 -12.25 25.41 -11.45
C VAL A 188 -13.52 25.12 -10.65
N VAL A 189 -14.45 24.33 -11.20
CA VAL A 189 -15.71 24.00 -10.53
C VAL A 189 -15.49 23.27 -9.21
N TRP A 190 -14.66 22.22 -9.17
CA TRP A 190 -14.43 21.50 -7.91
C TRP A 190 -13.59 22.31 -6.91
N MET A 191 -12.67 23.16 -7.37
CA MET A 191 -11.92 24.08 -6.49
C MET A 191 -12.85 25.12 -5.87
N LEU A 192 -13.78 25.68 -6.65
CA LEU A 192 -14.79 26.62 -6.15
C LEU A 192 -15.71 25.94 -5.13
N ALA A 193 -16.14 24.70 -5.38
CA ALA A 193 -16.95 23.94 -4.43
C ALA A 193 -16.22 23.79 -3.07
N LEU A 194 -14.93 23.45 -3.07
CA LEU A 194 -14.13 23.39 -1.85
C LEU A 194 -13.97 24.76 -1.18
N ALA A 195 -13.74 25.82 -1.95
CA ALA A 195 -13.62 27.17 -1.43
C ALA A 195 -14.91 27.63 -0.73
N VAL A 196 -16.08 27.34 -1.31
CA VAL A 196 -17.38 27.65 -0.71
C VAL A 196 -17.58 26.89 0.60
N ILE A 197 -17.25 25.60 0.64
CA ILE A 197 -17.31 24.81 1.89
C ILE A 197 -16.40 25.43 2.96
N LEU A 198 -15.17 25.81 2.58
CA LEU A 198 -14.21 26.41 3.50
C LEU A 198 -14.71 27.75 4.05
N VAL A 199 -15.25 28.62 3.19
CA VAL A 199 -15.80 29.92 3.60
C VAL A 199 -16.93 29.73 4.61
N TYR A 200 -17.88 28.82 4.35
CA TYR A 200 -18.97 28.57 5.29
C TYR A 200 -18.50 27.89 6.58
N ALA A 201 -17.46 27.05 6.53
CA ALA A 201 -16.84 26.52 7.75
C ALA A 201 -16.23 27.65 8.61
N LEU A 202 -15.59 28.64 7.97
CA LEU A 202 -15.04 29.81 8.65
C LEU A 202 -16.13 30.72 9.21
N ILE A 203 -17.25 30.90 8.50
CA ILE A 203 -18.42 31.64 9.01
C ILE A 203 -18.96 30.95 10.27
N VAL A 204 -19.17 29.64 10.26
CA VAL A 204 -19.62 28.90 11.46
C VAL A 204 -18.62 29.02 12.62
N PHE A 205 -17.32 29.09 12.32
CA PHE A 205 -16.29 29.16 13.36
C PHE A 205 -16.12 30.56 13.96
N PHE A 206 -16.15 31.62 13.14
CA PHE A 206 -15.88 32.99 13.57
C PHE A 206 -17.13 33.84 13.80
N ASP A 207 -18.24 33.55 13.12
CA ASP A 207 -19.47 34.34 13.10
C ASP A 207 -20.62 33.59 13.78
N SER A 208 -20.36 33.09 14.99
CA SER A 208 -21.35 32.38 15.83
C SER A 208 -21.24 32.80 17.30
N PRO A 209 -21.66 34.05 17.62
CA PRO A 209 -21.56 34.61 18.97
C PRO A 209 -22.53 34.00 19.99
N ASP A 210 -23.64 33.41 19.51
CA ASP A 210 -24.68 32.79 20.36
C ASP A 210 -25.11 31.42 19.80
N ILE A 211 -25.74 30.60 20.67
CA ILE A 211 -26.13 29.22 20.34
C ILE A 211 -27.16 29.15 19.21
N TYR A 212 -28.03 30.16 19.07
CA TYR A 212 -29.08 30.16 18.05
C TYR A 212 -28.51 30.47 16.66
N THR A 213 -27.65 31.49 16.58
CA THR A 213 -26.87 31.82 15.39
C THR A 213 -25.96 30.67 14.98
N TYR A 214 -25.29 30.02 15.94
CA TYR A 214 -24.50 28.81 15.69
C TYR A 214 -25.31 27.69 15.04
N LEU A 215 -26.47 27.34 15.60
CA LEU A 215 -27.30 26.24 15.07
C LEU A 215 -27.79 26.55 13.64
N THR A 216 -28.14 27.81 13.37
CA THR A 216 -28.59 28.27 12.05
C THR A 216 -27.46 28.19 11.03
N GLN A 217 -26.29 28.78 11.34
CA GLN A 217 -25.13 28.76 10.45
C GLN A 217 -24.61 27.34 10.22
N ARG A 218 -24.62 26.49 11.26
CA ARG A 218 -24.24 25.07 11.16
C ARG A 218 -25.15 24.29 10.21
N ASN A 219 -26.47 24.51 10.26
CA ASN A 219 -27.41 23.82 9.36
C ASN A 219 -27.21 24.25 7.90
N THR A 220 -26.99 25.54 7.66
CA THR A 220 -26.63 26.06 6.33
C THR A 220 -25.31 25.45 5.85
N PHE A 221 -24.30 25.41 6.73
CA PHE A 221 -23.02 24.76 6.45
C PHE A 221 -23.19 23.29 6.12
N TYR A 222 -24.01 22.51 6.83
CA TYR A 222 -24.22 21.09 6.50
C TYR A 222 -24.83 20.90 5.11
N THR A 223 -25.82 21.71 4.74
CA THR A 223 -26.43 21.65 3.41
C THR A 223 -25.42 21.97 2.31
N ILE A 224 -24.61 23.03 2.50
CA ILE A 224 -23.56 23.44 1.56
C ILE A 224 -22.42 22.43 1.52
N ALA A 225 -22.01 21.89 2.67
CA ALA A 225 -20.96 20.88 2.76
C ALA A 225 -21.35 19.60 2.02
N ILE A 226 -22.56 19.08 2.20
CA ILE A 226 -23.04 17.90 1.49
C ILE A 226 -23.09 18.16 -0.02
N THR A 227 -23.75 19.25 -0.42
CA THR A 227 -23.94 19.59 -1.84
C THR A 227 -22.60 19.85 -2.53
N GLY A 228 -21.74 20.67 -1.91
CA GLY A 228 -20.41 20.99 -2.41
C GLY A 228 -19.51 19.76 -2.47
N THR A 229 -19.63 18.82 -1.52
CA THR A 229 -18.87 17.55 -1.53
C THR A 229 -19.29 16.67 -2.71
N ILE A 230 -20.60 16.57 -3.00
CA ILE A 230 -21.09 15.83 -4.17
C ILE A 230 -20.56 16.46 -5.47
N VAL A 231 -20.68 17.78 -5.62
CA VAL A 231 -20.16 18.51 -6.80
C VAL A 231 -18.67 18.31 -6.94
N TYR A 232 -17.91 18.45 -5.84
CA TYR A 232 -16.48 18.21 -5.80
C TYR A 232 -16.13 16.81 -6.31
N PHE A 233 -16.75 15.75 -5.75
CA PHE A 233 -16.42 14.38 -6.13
C PHE A 233 -16.78 14.07 -7.57
N VAL A 234 -17.94 14.51 -8.06
CA VAL A 234 -18.38 14.26 -9.43
C VAL A 234 -17.46 14.95 -10.43
N CYS A 235 -17.18 16.25 -10.23
CA CYS A 235 -16.30 17.01 -11.11
C CYS A 235 -14.85 16.55 -11.05
N ALA A 236 -14.29 16.29 -9.86
CA ALA A 236 -12.93 15.78 -9.71
C ALA A 236 -12.78 14.36 -10.31
N TYR A 237 -13.79 13.50 -10.14
CA TYR A 237 -13.79 12.17 -10.74
C TYR A 237 -13.83 12.23 -12.28
N TRP A 238 -14.65 13.10 -12.86
CA TRP A 238 -14.68 13.28 -14.31
C TRP A 238 -13.37 13.89 -14.85
N GLU A 239 -12.75 14.85 -14.15
CA GLU A 239 -11.42 15.37 -14.53
C GLU A 239 -10.38 14.23 -14.53
N LEU A 240 -10.39 13.40 -13.47
CA LEU A 240 -9.49 12.26 -13.35
C LEU A 240 -9.70 11.20 -14.44
N GLN A 241 -10.95 10.91 -14.81
CA GLN A 241 -11.25 9.99 -15.91
C GLN A 241 -10.75 10.54 -17.26
N ARG A 242 -10.91 11.85 -17.50
CA ARG A 242 -10.39 12.50 -18.71
C ARG A 242 -8.86 12.50 -18.74
N GLY A 243 -8.20 12.78 -17.61
CA GLY A 243 -6.76 12.66 -17.44
C GLY A 243 -6.24 11.25 -17.73
N LYS A 244 -6.93 10.22 -17.23
CA LYS A 244 -6.61 8.81 -17.53
C LYS A 244 -6.75 8.50 -19.02
N ALA A 245 -7.81 8.97 -19.68
CA ALA A 245 -8.02 8.75 -21.10
C ALA A 245 -6.92 9.40 -21.96
N VAL A 246 -6.50 10.63 -21.61
CA VAL A 246 -5.41 11.34 -22.30
C VAL A 246 -4.07 10.63 -22.10
N SER A 247 -3.74 10.27 -20.86
CA SER A 247 -2.52 9.51 -20.54
C SER A 247 -2.50 8.16 -21.26
N LYS A 248 -3.62 7.42 -21.28
CA LYS A 248 -3.74 6.15 -22.00
C LYS A 248 -3.45 6.30 -23.49
N ARG A 249 -4.05 7.30 -24.15
CA ARG A 249 -3.80 7.59 -25.58
C ARG A 249 -2.34 7.96 -25.86
N ALA A 250 -1.71 8.72 -24.95
CA ALA A 250 -0.30 9.06 -25.07
C ALA A 250 0.60 7.83 -24.95
N HIS A 251 0.28 6.91 -24.02
CA HIS A 251 0.99 5.63 -23.90
C HIS A 251 0.78 4.72 -25.11
N GLU A 252 -0.44 4.63 -25.66
CA GLU A 252 -0.74 3.86 -26.87
C GLU A 252 0.03 4.41 -28.08
N LYS A 253 0.09 5.74 -28.22
CA LYS A 253 0.87 6.40 -29.29
C LYS A 253 2.37 6.14 -29.16
N ALA A 254 2.94 6.32 -27.97
CA ALA A 254 4.36 6.08 -27.73
C ALA A 254 4.74 4.60 -27.96
N ARG A 255 3.85 3.67 -27.60
CA ARG A 255 4.05 2.25 -27.88
C ARG A 255 4.01 1.94 -29.37
N ALA A 256 3.06 2.53 -30.12
CA ALA A 256 3.00 2.36 -31.57
C ALA A 256 4.23 2.95 -32.29
N GLU A 257 4.78 4.07 -31.80
CA GLU A 257 6.02 4.67 -32.31
C GLU A 257 7.25 3.80 -32.00
N ALA A 258 7.32 3.20 -30.80
CA ALA A 258 8.38 2.26 -30.44
C ALA A 258 8.35 0.97 -31.27
N ASP A 259 7.14 0.42 -31.51
CA ASP A 259 6.96 -0.80 -32.31
C ASP A 259 7.33 -0.53 -33.79
N ALA A 260 6.93 0.63 -34.35
CA ALA A 260 7.27 1.05 -35.71
C ALA A 260 8.77 1.34 -35.91
N GLY A 261 9.45 1.86 -34.89
CA GLY A 261 10.90 2.07 -34.90
C GLY A 261 11.71 0.77 -34.89
N SER A 262 11.22 -0.29 -34.24
CA SER A 262 11.89 -1.61 -34.24
C SER A 262 11.76 -2.34 -35.58
N SER A 263 10.65 -2.16 -36.30
CA SER A 263 10.45 -2.76 -37.63
C SER A 263 11.27 -2.09 -38.76
N GLY A 264 11.87 -0.93 -38.50
CA GLY A 264 12.73 -0.23 -39.46
C GLY A 264 14.21 -0.64 -39.41
N ASP A 265 14.71 -1.09 -38.25
CA ASP A 265 16.13 -1.46 -38.06
C ASP A 265 16.45 -2.87 -38.58
N ASP A 266 15.46 -3.76 -38.67
CA ASP A 266 15.63 -5.10 -39.26
C ASP A 266 15.69 -5.08 -40.80
N GLY A 267 15.21 -4.00 -41.45
CA GLY A 267 15.19 -3.87 -42.91
C GLY A 267 16.47 -3.30 -43.53
N GLU A 268 17.32 -2.62 -42.75
CA GLU A 268 18.52 -1.95 -43.27
C GLU A 268 19.79 -2.83 -43.20
N LYS A 269 19.73 -3.97 -42.49
CA LYS A 269 20.85 -4.94 -42.44
C LYS A 269 20.85 -5.98 -43.56
N GLU A 270 19.80 -6.07 -44.38
CA GLU A 270 19.71 -7.07 -45.45
C GLU A 270 20.15 -6.57 -46.85
N THR A 271 20.44 -5.27 -47.03
CA THR A 271 20.72 -4.69 -48.37
C THR A 271 22.19 -4.30 -48.64
N VAL A 272 23.15 -4.63 -47.76
CA VAL A 272 24.59 -4.40 -48.02
C VAL A 272 25.35 -5.69 -48.42
N GLY A 273 24.64 -6.80 -48.63
CA GLY A 273 25.23 -8.12 -48.83
C GLY A 273 25.04 -8.76 -50.21
N THR A 274 24.75 -8.05 -51.30
CA THR A 274 24.79 -8.66 -52.65
C THR A 274 25.01 -7.62 -53.75
N ARG A 275 26.27 -7.37 -54.10
CA ARG A 275 26.66 -7.10 -55.50
C ARG A 275 28.09 -7.59 -55.70
N ALA A 276 28.19 -8.49 -56.67
CA ALA A 276 29.40 -9.15 -57.17
C ALA A 276 30.41 -8.18 -57.78
#